data_AF-A0A401ZME9-F1
#
_entry.id   AF-A0A401ZME9-F1
#
_cell.length_a   1.000
_cell.length_b   1.000
_cell.length_c   1.000
_cell.angle_alpha   90.00
_cell.angle_beta   90.00
_cell.angle_gamma   90.00
#
_symmetry.space_group_name_H-M   'P 1'
#
loop_
_entity.id
_entity.type
_entity.pdbx_description
1 polymer ?
#
loop_
_entity_poly.entity_id
_entity_poly.type
_entity_poly.pdbx_seq_one_letter_code
_entity_poly.pdbx_strand_id
1 'polypeptide(L)'
;MADLPSFAMRVSDVASSCSFLVEMLGFTLTEQRSDLDIAYLLDSDGDTILLAGPAAHDLSPYLNAQHYIVRPGEIIGMGGSDLEARQADLRDKGVKDVQLTTPMSTLRRSGRFGAHMGNNCPMPPYLLPRANSPTDVSW
;
A
#
# COMPACT_ATOMS: atom_id res chain seq x y z
N MET A 1 -4.82 20.65 18.33
CA MET A 1 -5.93 20.02 17.58
C MET A 1 -5.38 18.69 17.12
N ALA A 2 -6.06 17.58 17.37
CA ALA A 2 -5.64 16.31 16.79
C ALA A 2 -5.81 16.42 15.28
N ASP A 3 -4.75 16.14 14.51
CA ASP A 3 -4.83 16.15 13.05
C ASP A 3 -5.75 15.02 12.60
N LEU A 4 -6.68 15.33 11.68
CA LEU A 4 -7.56 14.32 11.13
C LEU A 4 -6.74 13.33 10.27
N PRO A 5 -7.06 12.03 10.30
CA PRO A 5 -6.37 11.03 9.49
C PRO A 5 -6.38 11.40 8.01
N SER A 6 -5.22 11.29 7.37
CA SER A 6 -5.07 11.38 5.91
C SER A 6 -5.23 10.02 5.24
N PHE A 7 -5.38 8.94 6.02
CA PHE A 7 -5.44 7.58 5.52
C PHE A 7 -6.58 6.80 6.20
N ALA A 8 -7.36 6.07 5.40
CA ALA A 8 -8.45 5.24 5.86
C ALA A 8 -8.49 3.88 5.18
N MET A 9 -8.98 2.87 5.89
CA MET A 9 -9.18 1.52 5.38
C MET A 9 -10.61 1.07 5.60
N ARG A 10 -11.26 0.63 4.52
CA ARG A 10 -12.55 -0.06 4.60
C ARG A 10 -12.30 -1.51 4.95
N VAL A 11 -12.86 -1.96 6.08
CA VAL A 11 -12.72 -3.33 6.57
C VAL A 11 -14.08 -3.98 6.74
N SER A 12 -14.14 -5.31 6.67
CA SER A 12 -15.39 -6.06 6.87
C SER A 12 -15.79 -6.14 8.34
N ASP A 13 -14.80 -6.13 9.25
CA ASP A 13 -14.99 -6.23 10.69
C ASP A 13 -13.91 -5.41 11.41
N VAL A 14 -14.32 -4.28 12.02
CA VAL A 14 -13.38 -3.33 12.63
C VAL A 14 -12.65 -3.96 13.82
N ALA A 15 -13.33 -4.77 14.62
CA ALA A 15 -12.74 -5.38 15.82
C ALA A 15 -11.60 -6.34 15.45
N SER A 16 -11.85 -7.29 14.54
CA SER A 16 -10.87 -8.27 14.09
C SER A 16 -9.71 -7.61 13.35
N SER A 17 -9.99 -6.62 12.48
CA SER A 17 -8.93 -5.86 11.81
C SER A 17 -8.11 -5.03 12.79
N CYS A 18 -8.72 -4.43 13.80
CA CYS A 18 -8.02 -3.71 14.86
C CYS A 18 -7.09 -4.66 15.64
N SER A 19 -7.59 -5.80 16.11
CA SER A 19 -6.77 -6.80 16.80
C SER A 19 -5.59 -7.25 15.94
N PHE A 20 -5.83 -7.53 14.65
CA PHE A 20 -4.74 -7.87 13.73
C PHE A 20 -3.68 -6.77 13.64
N LEU A 21 -4.07 -5.52 13.39
CA LEU A 21 -3.10 -4.42 13.21
C LEU A 21 -2.33 -4.11 14.50
N VAL A 22 -2.98 -4.19 15.66
CA VAL A 22 -2.34 -3.95 16.95
C VAL A 22 -1.41 -5.09 17.33
N GLU A 23 -1.89 -6.33 17.32
CA GLU A 23 -1.15 -7.49 17.83
C GLU A 23 -0.07 -7.96 16.86
N MET A 24 -0.30 -7.82 15.55
CA MET A 24 0.60 -8.36 14.53
C MET A 24 1.52 -7.30 13.95
N LEU A 25 1.01 -6.08 13.74
CA LEU A 25 1.77 -4.99 13.12
C LEU A 25 2.26 -3.96 14.14
N GLY A 26 1.90 -4.10 15.43
CA GLY A 26 2.36 -3.20 16.49
C GLY A 26 1.74 -1.80 16.39
N PHE A 27 0.59 -1.67 15.74
CA PHE A 27 -0.13 -0.39 15.72
C PHE A 27 -0.68 -0.09 17.12
N THR A 28 -0.90 1.19 17.41
CA THR A 28 -1.48 1.60 18.69
C THR A 28 -2.92 2.03 18.49
N LEU A 29 -3.86 1.36 19.17
CA LEU A 29 -5.26 1.80 19.22
C LEU A 29 -5.38 3.08 20.04
N THR A 30 -5.87 4.16 19.43
CA THR A 30 -6.08 5.44 20.11
C THR A 30 -7.54 5.63 20.53
N GLU A 31 -8.48 5.27 19.65
CA GLU A 31 -9.91 5.39 19.92
C GLU A 31 -10.69 4.36 19.12
N GLN A 32 -11.73 3.78 19.72
CA GLN A 32 -12.68 2.90 19.02
C GLN A 32 -14.11 3.36 19.29
N ARG A 33 -14.89 3.51 18.23
CA ARG A 33 -16.28 3.95 18.27
C ARG A 33 -17.18 2.91 17.60
N SER A 34 -17.60 1.93 18.39
CA SER A 34 -18.46 0.84 17.93
C SER A 34 -19.85 1.32 17.47
N ASP A 35 -20.32 2.46 17.98
CA ASP A 35 -21.58 3.11 17.56
C ASP A 35 -21.54 3.60 16.10
N LEU A 36 -20.34 3.94 15.62
CA LEU A 36 -20.11 4.43 14.26
C LEU A 36 -19.40 3.41 13.38
N ASP A 37 -19.04 2.24 13.94
CA ASP A 37 -18.27 1.21 13.27
C ASP A 37 -16.93 1.74 12.72
N ILE A 38 -16.21 2.50 13.55
CA ILE A 38 -14.89 3.05 13.23
C ILE A 38 -13.87 2.84 14.35
N ALA A 39 -12.58 2.86 14.00
CA ALA A 39 -11.47 2.89 14.95
C ALA A 39 -10.32 3.76 14.43
N TYR A 40 -9.61 4.42 15.33
CA TYR A 40 -8.43 5.21 15.07
C TYR A 40 -7.20 4.47 15.57
N LEU A 41 -6.21 4.32 14.70
CA LEU A 41 -4.94 3.67 14.99
C LEU A 41 -3.80 4.64 14.72
N LEU A 42 -2.71 4.53 15.47
CA LEU A 42 -1.41 5.07 15.09
C LEU A 42 -0.56 3.94 14.53
N ASP A 43 0.04 4.17 13.37
CA ASP A 43 1.06 3.27 12.86
C ASP A 43 2.39 3.44 13.60
N SER A 44 3.42 2.70 13.16
CA SER A 44 4.75 2.77 13.76
C SER A 44 5.48 4.10 13.53
N ASP A 45 5.07 4.87 12.52
CA ASP A 45 5.66 6.16 12.18
C ASP A 45 4.94 7.32 12.91
N GLY A 46 3.82 7.02 13.59
CA GLY A 46 3.01 7.96 14.35
C GLY A 46 1.88 8.58 13.53
N ASP A 47 1.62 8.08 12.33
CA ASP A 47 0.55 8.56 11.47
C ASP A 47 -0.79 7.95 11.88
N THR A 48 -1.83 8.78 11.89
CA THR A 48 -3.18 8.35 12.25
C THR A 48 -3.89 7.70 11.06
N ILE A 49 -4.44 6.52 11.29
CA ILE A 49 -5.18 5.70 10.34
C ILE A 49 -6.61 5.49 10.85
N LEU A 50 -7.59 5.69 9.97
CA LEU A 50 -8.99 5.38 10.24
C LEU A 50 -9.36 3.99 9.71
N LEU A 51 -9.80 3.07 10.57
CA LEU A 51 -10.57 1.90 10.17
C LEU A 51 -12.04 2.24 10.10
N ALA A 52 -12.70 1.82 9.01
CA ALA A 52 -14.12 2.01 8.82
C ALA A 52 -14.76 0.70 8.39
N GLY A 53 -15.73 0.24 9.18
CA GLY A 53 -16.49 -0.96 8.89
C GLY A 53 -17.62 -0.72 7.88
N PRO A 54 -18.44 -1.75 7.61
CA PRO A 54 -19.54 -1.67 6.65
C PRO A 54 -20.63 -0.67 7.05
N ALA A 55 -20.84 -0.43 8.35
CA ALA A 55 -21.88 0.49 8.82
C ALA A 55 -21.44 1.96 8.82
N ALA A 56 -20.14 2.23 8.67
CA ALA A 56 -19.63 3.58 8.53
C ALA A 56 -20.01 4.14 7.15
N HIS A 57 -20.98 5.05 7.09
CA HIS A 57 -21.49 5.57 5.82
C HIS A 57 -20.53 6.57 5.17
N ASP A 58 -20.54 7.82 5.64
CA ASP A 58 -19.68 8.89 5.15
C ASP A 58 -18.45 9.04 6.05
N LEU A 59 -17.27 8.96 5.44
CA LEU A 59 -15.99 9.08 6.14
C LEU A 59 -15.41 10.49 6.08
N SER A 60 -15.95 11.36 5.22
CA SER A 60 -15.50 12.73 5.02
C SER A 60 -15.34 13.55 6.32
N PRO A 61 -16.24 13.47 7.32
CA PRO A 61 -16.08 14.26 8.55
C PRO A 61 -14.95 13.74 9.47
N TYR A 62 -14.46 12.52 9.25
CA TYR A 62 -13.43 11.88 10.05
C TYR A 62 -12.05 11.94 9.41
N LEU A 63 -11.94 12.52 8.20
CA LEU A 63 -10.72 12.53 7.41
C LEU A 63 -10.30 13.95 7.07
N ASN A 64 -9.00 14.11 6.85
CA ASN A 64 -8.45 15.36 6.34
C ASN A 64 -9.00 15.65 4.92
N ALA A 65 -9.01 16.92 4.50
CA ALA A 65 -9.46 17.31 3.16
C ALA A 65 -8.67 16.60 2.05
N GLN A 66 -7.37 16.36 2.28
CA GLN A 66 -6.54 15.50 1.45
C GLN A 66 -6.37 14.15 2.14
N HIS A 67 -7.13 13.15 1.70
CA HIS A 67 -7.09 11.80 2.26
C HIS A 67 -7.07 10.71 1.18
N TYR A 68 -6.66 9.52 1.61
CA TYR A 68 -6.68 8.30 0.81
C TYR A 68 -7.50 7.22 1.51
N ILE A 69 -8.40 6.58 0.78
CA ILE A 69 -9.16 5.42 1.26
C ILE A 69 -8.66 4.20 0.49
N VAL A 70 -8.06 3.25 1.20
CA VAL A 70 -7.56 2.00 0.62
C VAL A 70 -8.71 1.17 0.07
N ARG A 71 -8.55 0.70 -1.15
CA ARG A 71 -9.49 -0.21 -1.80
C ARG A 71 -9.10 -1.66 -1.51
N PRO A 72 -10.08 -2.58 -1.44
CA PRO A 72 -9.78 -4.01 -1.34
C PRO A 72 -8.82 -4.47 -2.45
N GLY A 73 -7.77 -5.18 -2.07
CA GLY A 73 -6.72 -5.66 -2.99
C GLY A 73 -5.58 -4.68 -3.24
N GLU A 74 -5.61 -3.47 -2.68
CA GLU A 74 -4.46 -2.57 -2.69
C GLU A 74 -3.43 -2.95 -1.64
N ILE A 75 -2.17 -2.60 -1.93
CA ILE A 75 -1.03 -2.90 -1.07
C ILE A 75 -0.78 -1.72 -0.14
N ILE A 76 -0.53 -2.02 1.13
CA ILE A 76 -0.14 -1.03 2.14
C ILE A 76 1.34 -1.24 2.46
N GLY A 77 2.13 -0.20 2.24
CA GLY A 77 3.54 -0.17 2.61
C GLY A 77 3.70 0.24 4.07
N MET A 78 4.65 -0.39 4.77
CA MET A 78 5.02 -0.02 6.14
C MET A 78 6.53 0.12 6.26
N GLY A 79 6.99 1.16 6.95
CA GLY A 79 8.38 1.38 7.28
C GLY A 79 8.86 0.57 8.49
N GLY A 80 10.18 0.44 8.64
CA GLY A 80 10.80 -0.21 9.80
C GLY A 80 12.28 -0.51 9.61
N SER A 81 12.98 -0.74 10.72
CA SER A 81 14.44 -0.94 10.74
C SER A 81 14.85 -2.32 10.20
N ASP A 82 14.22 -3.38 10.70
CA ASP A 82 14.51 -4.78 10.32
C ASP A 82 13.31 -5.40 9.61
N LEU A 83 13.20 -5.07 8.31
CA LEU A 83 12.08 -5.53 7.49
C LEU A 83 12.14 -7.04 7.23
N GLU A 84 13.34 -7.64 7.19
CA GLU A 84 13.52 -9.07 6.96
C GLU A 84 13.02 -9.88 8.17
N ALA A 85 13.44 -9.51 9.39
CA ALA A 85 12.93 -10.15 10.60
C ALA A 85 11.42 -9.97 10.74
N ARG A 86 10.90 -8.78 10.41
CA ARG A 86 9.46 -8.50 10.45
C ARG A 86 8.68 -9.31 9.41
N GLN A 87 9.21 -9.50 8.20
CA GLN A 87 8.60 -10.37 7.20
C GLN A 87 8.57 -11.82 7.68
N ALA A 88 9.65 -12.31 8.29
CA ALA A 88 9.73 -13.66 8.82
C ALA A 88 8.70 -13.88 9.94
N ASP A 89 8.60 -12.95 10.90
CA ASP A 89 7.60 -12.97 11.98
C ASP A 89 6.16 -12.98 11.45
N LEU A 90 5.85 -12.12 10.46
CA LEU A 90 4.51 -12.08 9.85
C LEU A 90 4.16 -13.38 9.12
N ARG A 91 5.13 -14.00 8.44
CA ARG A 91 4.93 -15.29 7.78
C ARG A 91 4.71 -16.43 8.78
N ASP A 92 5.47 -16.45 9.88
CA ASP A 92 5.33 -17.44 10.95
C ASP A 92 3.93 -17.34 11.60
N LYS A 93 3.43 -16.11 11.76
CA LYS A 93 2.07 -15.84 12.23
C LYS A 93 0.98 -16.01 11.15
N GLY A 94 1.33 -16.53 9.96
CA GLY A 94 0.38 -16.95 8.93
C GLY A 94 0.00 -15.92 7.87
N VAL A 95 0.63 -14.74 7.84
CA VAL A 95 0.40 -13.74 6.78
C VAL A 95 1.15 -14.17 5.51
N LYS A 96 0.40 -14.46 4.44
CA LYS A 96 0.94 -15.09 3.22
C LYS A 96 1.44 -14.10 2.17
N ASP A 97 0.82 -12.93 2.08
CA ASP A 97 1.12 -11.93 1.05
C ASP A 97 1.91 -10.76 1.64
N VAL A 98 3.14 -11.06 2.09
CA VAL A 98 4.09 -10.06 2.59
C VAL A 98 5.29 -9.98 1.65
N GLN A 99 5.53 -8.80 1.10
CA GLN A 99 6.61 -8.53 0.16
C GLN A 99 7.55 -7.47 0.72
N LEU A 100 8.86 -7.70 0.61
CA LEU A 100 9.86 -6.68 0.88
C LEU A 100 9.99 -5.81 -0.37
N THR A 101 9.68 -4.53 -0.22
CA THR A 101 9.91 -3.54 -1.27
C THR A 101 11.14 -2.72 -0.91
N THR A 102 12.13 -2.67 -1.78
CA THR A 102 13.14 -1.61 -1.71
C THR A 102 12.43 -0.26 -1.88
N PRO A 103 12.85 0.79 -1.15
CA PRO A 103 12.28 2.12 -1.37
C PRO A 103 12.41 2.42 -2.86
N MET A 104 11.30 2.86 -3.46
CA MET A 104 11.25 3.27 -4.84
C MET A 104 12.24 4.43 -4.97
N SER A 105 13.47 4.12 -5.34
CA SER A 105 14.46 5.14 -5.65
C SER A 105 13.80 6.01 -6.69
N THR A 106 13.67 7.30 -6.37
CA THR A 106 13.21 8.30 -7.31
C THR A 106 14.00 8.07 -8.59
N LEU A 107 13.33 7.51 -9.61
CA LEU A 107 13.86 7.40 -10.95
C LEU A 107 13.90 8.84 -11.46
N ARG A 108 14.92 9.60 -11.04
CA ARG A 108 15.27 10.88 -11.63
C ARG A 108 15.52 10.56 -13.10
N ARG A 109 14.51 10.83 -13.92
CA ARG A 109 14.69 11.19 -15.32
C ARG A 109 15.61 12.40 -15.35
N SER A 110 16.92 12.18 -15.35
CA SER A 110 17.86 13.10 -15.97
C SER A 110 18.13 12.58 -17.37
N GLY A 111 17.22 12.89 -18.29
CA GLY A 111 17.58 12.90 -19.70
C GLY A 111 18.55 14.05 -19.94
N ARG A 112 19.83 13.76 -20.19
CA ARG A 112 20.67 14.60 -21.07
C ARG A 112 21.82 13.79 -21.64
N PHE A 113 21.59 13.33 -22.88
CA PHE A 113 22.51 13.18 -24.00
C PHE A 113 24.03 13.23 -23.73
N GLY A 114 24.68 12.10 -24.06
CA GLY A 114 25.82 12.03 -24.97
C GLY A 114 27.21 12.41 -24.45
N ALA A 115 28.10 11.42 -24.26
CA ALA A 115 29.16 11.10 -25.24
C ALA A 115 30.18 10.08 -24.67
N HIS A 116 30.73 9.29 -25.60
CA HIS A 116 31.95 8.47 -25.54
C HIS A 116 31.95 7.03 -24.97
N MET A 117 31.76 6.12 -25.94
CA MET A 117 32.49 4.86 -26.23
C MET A 117 33.29 4.16 -25.12
N GLY A 118 32.96 2.88 -24.90
CA GLY A 118 33.80 1.88 -24.26
C GLY A 118 33.16 0.48 -24.29
N ASN A 119 33.68 -0.40 -25.13
CA ASN A 119 33.21 -1.76 -25.44
C ASN A 119 33.10 -2.71 -24.22
N ASN A 120 32.00 -3.48 -24.10
CA ASN A 120 31.95 -4.95 -24.23
C ASN A 120 30.70 -5.61 -23.59
N CYS A 121 29.94 -6.31 -24.46
CA CYS A 121 29.19 -7.57 -24.22
C CYS A 121 27.87 -7.55 -23.39
N PRO A 122 26.97 -8.54 -23.57
CA PRO A 122 26.11 -8.77 -24.74
C PRO A 122 24.60 -8.84 -24.38
N MET A 123 23.72 -8.52 -25.34
CA MET A 123 22.28 -8.76 -25.25
C MET A 123 21.94 -10.25 -25.51
N PRO A 124 21.07 -10.88 -24.70
CA PRO A 124 20.31 -12.06 -25.13
C PRO A 124 18.97 -11.65 -25.77
N PRO A 125 18.37 -12.53 -26.59
CA PRO A 125 17.53 -12.12 -27.71
C PRO A 125 16.04 -12.42 -27.50
N TYR A 126 15.20 -11.70 -28.26
CA TYR A 126 13.77 -11.97 -28.53
C TYR A 126 12.78 -11.93 -27.37
N LEU A 127 11.91 -10.91 -27.39
CA LEU A 127 10.44 -11.07 -27.45
C LEU A 127 9.87 -9.75 -27.99
N LEU A 128 9.70 -9.68 -29.31
CA LEU A 128 8.96 -8.59 -29.98
C LEU A 128 7.46 -8.75 -29.71
N PRO A 129 6.70 -7.66 -29.52
CA PRO A 129 5.24 -7.70 -29.55
C PRO A 129 4.76 -7.91 -30.98
N ARG A 130 3.95 -8.95 -31.22
CA ARG A 130 3.31 -9.19 -32.51
C ARG A 130 2.12 -8.24 -32.66
N ALA A 131 2.27 -7.22 -33.48
CA ALA A 131 1.17 -6.42 -34.00
C ALA A 131 0.29 -7.29 -34.91
N ASN A 132 -1.01 -7.35 -34.65
CA ASN A 132 -2.01 -7.73 -35.64
C ASN A 132 -2.86 -6.48 -35.91
N SER A 133 -2.65 -5.90 -37.09
CA SER A 133 -3.50 -4.88 -37.70
C SER A 133 -4.60 -5.56 -38.55
N PRO A 134 -5.68 -4.84 -38.90
CA PRO A 134 -7.00 -5.40 -39.15
C PRO A 134 -7.22 -5.82 -40.60
N THR A 135 -8.09 -6.82 -40.81
CA THR A 135 -8.72 -7.06 -42.11
C THR A 135 -10.20 -7.35 -41.92
N ASP A 136 -11.00 -6.38 -42.37
CA ASP A 136 -12.09 -6.53 -43.33
C ASP A 136 -12.85 -7.88 -43.34
N VAL A 137 -14.13 -7.82 -42.96
CA VAL A 137 -15.15 -8.78 -43.40
C VAL A 137 -16.42 -7.99 -43.73
N SER A 138 -16.68 -7.86 -45.03
CA SER A 138 -18.02 -7.62 -45.60
C SER A 138 -18.57 -8.97 -46.07
N TRP A 139 -19.79 -9.31 -45.65
CA TRP A 139 -20.95 -9.87 -46.38
C TRP A 139 -22.03 -10.23 -45.36
#